data_AF-A0A2N3AMR1-F1
#
_entry.id   AF-A0A2N3AMR1-F1
#
_cell.length_a   1.000
_cell.length_b   1.000
_cell.length_c   1.000
_cell.angle_alpha   90.00
_cell.angle_beta   90.00
_cell.angle_gamma   90.00
#
_symmetry.space_group_name_H-M   'P 1'
#
loop_
_entity.id
_entity.type
_entity.pdbx_description
1 polymer ?
#
loop_
_entity_poly.entity_id
_entity_poly.type
_entity_poly.pdbx_seq_one_letter_code
_entity_poly.pdbx_strand_id
1 'polypeptide(L)'
;MAYIGTYTEQLFFLVIKEHPRDWGRTVQGILSLQKTYPKEVIEAACRRALSFRVTRYSVIKNICHNGSYNLPVEFDKEAVYATA
;
A
#
# COMPACT_ATOMS: atom_id res chain seq x y z
N MET A 1 4.80 -19.24 1.96
CA MET A 1 4.50 -17.81 1.72
C MET A 1 3.39 -17.41 2.66
N ALA A 2 3.64 -16.47 3.58
CA ALA A 2 2.56 -15.84 4.33
C ALA A 2 1.59 -15.21 3.34
N TYR A 3 0.28 -15.37 3.55
CA TYR A 3 -0.74 -14.76 2.70
C TYR A 3 -0.57 -13.23 2.74
N ILE A 4 -0.04 -12.66 1.66
CA ILE A 4 0.11 -11.22 1.46
C ILE A 4 -1.12 -10.77 0.69
N GLY A 5 -1.74 -9.67 1.12
CA GLY A 5 -2.95 -9.17 0.48
C GLY A 5 -2.70 -8.66 -0.94
N THR A 6 -3.77 -8.65 -1.74
CA THR A 6 -3.76 -8.32 -3.17
C THR A 6 -3.16 -6.95 -3.46
N TYR A 7 -3.51 -5.91 -2.71
CA TYR A 7 -2.96 -4.56 -2.90
C TYR A 7 -1.49 -4.48 -2.49
N THR A 8 -1.10 -5.22 -1.46
CA THR A 8 0.31 -5.30 -1.07
C THR A 8 1.15 -5.94 -2.18
N GLU A 9 0.66 -7.02 -2.78
CA GLU A 9 1.31 -7.67 -3.92
C GLU A 9 1.40 -6.75 -5.15
N GLN A 10 0.30 -6.06 -5.51
CA GLN A 10 0.29 -5.09 -6.60
C GLN A 10 1.30 -3.95 -6.37
N LEU A 11 1.42 -3.48 -5.13
CA LEU A 11 2.39 -2.46 -4.78
C LEU A 11 3.83 -2.96 -4.95
N PHE A 12 4.10 -4.23 -4.64
CA PHE A 12 5.44 -4.81 -4.88
C PHE A 12 5.78 -4.84 -6.37
N PHE A 13 4.85 -5.24 -7.23
CA PHE A 13 5.06 -5.15 -8.68
C PHE A 13 5.33 -3.73 -9.15
N LEU A 14 4.59 -2.74 -8.62
CA LEU A 14 4.82 -1.33 -8.94
C LEU A 14 6.22 -0.87 -8.50
N VAL A 15 6.64 -1.22 -7.28
CA VAL A 15 7.97 -0.89 -6.75
C VAL A 15 9.07 -1.53 -7.59
N ILE A 16 8.94 -2.80 -7.98
CA ILE A 16 9.91 -3.50 -8.84
C ILE A 16 10.02 -2.80 -10.21
N LYS A 17 8.88 -2.37 -10.77
CA LYS A 17 8.81 -1.67 -12.06
C LYS A 17 9.47 -0.29 -12.00
N GLU A 18 9.21 0.50 -10.95
CA GLU A 18 9.71 1.88 -10.84
C GLU A 18 11.14 1.97 -10.28
N HIS A 19 11.53 1.05 -9.40
CA HIS A 19 12.79 1.08 -8.65
C HIS A 19 13.58 -0.24 -8.81
N PRO A 20 13.93 -0.66 -10.04
CA PRO A 20 14.48 -2.00 -10.29
C PRO A 20 15.85 -2.27 -9.64
N ARG A 21 16.57 -1.22 -9.20
CA ARG A 21 17.90 -1.35 -8.57
C ARG A 21 17.84 -1.47 -7.04
N ASP A 22 16.79 -0.97 -6.41
CA ASP A 22 16.69 -0.81 -4.95
C ASP A 22 15.32 -1.20 -4.36
N TRP A 23 14.42 -1.80 -5.17
CA TRP A 23 13.11 -2.33 -4.74
C TRP A 23 13.19 -3.21 -3.49
N GLY A 24 14.27 -3.98 -3.33
CA GLY A 24 14.44 -4.94 -2.25
C GLY A 24 14.32 -4.29 -0.86
N ARG A 25 14.88 -3.08 -0.67
CA ARG A 25 14.77 -2.36 0.62
C ARG A 25 13.33 -1.95 0.92
N THR A 26 12.62 -1.46 -0.09
CA THR A 26 11.22 -1.04 0.07
C THR A 26 10.33 -2.23 0.39
N VAL A 27 10.45 -3.33 -0.36
CA VAL A 27 9.66 -4.55 -0.14
C VAL A 27 9.95 -5.15 1.24
N GLN A 28 11.23 -5.28 1.62
CA GLN A 28 11.60 -5.74 2.96
C GLN A 28 11.07 -4.81 4.06
N GLY A 29 11.12 -3.49 3.84
CA GLY A 29 10.55 -2.50 4.74
C GLY A 29 9.05 -2.73 4.96
N ILE A 30 8.29 -2.92 3.89
CA ILE A 30 6.84 -3.18 3.96
C ILE A 30 6.55 -4.52 4.67
N LEU A 31 7.29 -5.58 4.35
CA LEU A 31 7.15 -6.87 5.02
C LEU A 31 7.45 -6.77 6.53
N SER A 32 8.45 -5.95 6.91
CA SER A 32 8.80 -5.75 8.32
C SER A 32 7.68 -5.07 9.13
N LEU A 33 6.76 -4.35 8.48
CA LEU A 33 5.61 -3.73 9.15
C LEU A 33 4.66 -4.76 9.76
N GLN A 34 4.68 -6.02 9.30
CA GLN A 34 3.88 -7.11 9.88
C GLN A 34 4.24 -7.39 11.35
N LYS A 35 5.41 -6.94 11.81
CA LYS A 35 5.81 -7.04 13.23
C LYS A 35 5.08 -6.03 14.12
N THR A 36 4.48 -4.99 13.53
CA THR A 36 3.89 -3.85 14.25
C THR A 36 2.42 -3.66 13.94
N TYR A 37 1.99 -3.99 12.72
CA TYR A 37 0.64 -3.75 12.24
C TYR A 37 -0.05 -5.05 11.82
N PRO A 38 -1.35 -5.20 12.09
CA PRO A 38 -2.16 -6.27 11.52
C PRO A 38 -2.12 -6.27 9.98
N LYS A 39 -2.33 -7.43 9.37
CA LYS A 39 -2.29 -7.59 7.91
C LYS A 39 -3.29 -6.67 7.20
N GLU A 40 -4.44 -6.42 7.80
CA GLU A 40 -5.52 -5.59 7.27
C GLU A 40 -5.10 -4.12 7.17
N VAL A 41 -4.31 -3.64 8.15
CA VAL A 41 -3.78 -2.28 8.16
C VAL A 41 -2.76 -2.10 7.05
N ILE A 42 -1.85 -3.07 6.88
CA ILE A 42 -0.85 -3.03 5.80
C ILE A 42 -1.53 -3.07 4.45
N GLU A 43 -2.53 -3.93 4.28
CA GLU A 43 -3.27 -4.05 3.04
C GLU A 43 -4.03 -2.76 2.69
N ALA A 44 -4.70 -2.15 3.66
CA ALA A 44 -5.39 -0.87 3.46
C ALA A 44 -4.40 0.28 3.17
N ALA A 45 -3.23 0.27 3.80
CA ALA A 45 -2.16 1.23 3.53
C ALA A 45 -1.60 1.08 2.11
N CYS A 46 -1.37 -0.15 1.66
CA CYS A 46 -0.93 -0.45 0.30
C CYS A 46 -1.99 -0.05 -0.74
N ARG A 47 -3.28 -0.30 -0.47
CA ARG A 47 -4.39 0.16 -1.31
C ARG A 47 -4.37 1.68 -1.49
N ARG A 48 -4.20 2.42 -0.38
CA ARG A 48 -4.08 3.88 -0.43
C ARG A 48 -2.83 4.32 -1.19
N ALA A 49 -1.68 3.71 -0.93
CA ALA A 49 -0.45 4.04 -1.65
C ALA A 49 -0.61 3.86 -3.17
N LEU A 50 -1.24 2.77 -3.61
CA LEU A 50 -1.54 2.52 -5.02
C LEU A 50 -2.45 3.59 -5.63
N SER A 51 -3.49 4.03 -4.91
CA SER A 51 -4.40 5.08 -5.42
C SER A 51 -3.70 6.39 -5.74
N PHE A 52 -2.58 6.67 -5.07
CA PHE A 52 -1.77 7.87 -5.31
C PHE A 52 -0.41 7.56 -5.97
N ARG A 53 -0.21 6.33 -6.50
CA ARG A 53 1.06 5.84 -7.07
C ARG A 53 2.29 6.12 -6.19
N VAL A 54 2.18 5.91 -4.89
CA VAL A 54 3.27 6.09 -3.93
C VAL A 54 4.03 4.79 -3.74
N THR A 55 5.32 4.78 -4.06
CA THR A 55 6.22 3.62 -3.91
C THR A 55 7.26 3.76 -2.79
N ARG A 56 7.31 4.91 -2.10
CA ARG A 56 8.28 5.16 -1.01
C ARG A 56 7.86 4.51 0.29
N TYR A 57 8.73 3.67 0.85
CA TYR A 57 8.51 3.00 2.15
C TYR A 57 8.14 3.99 3.29
N SER A 58 8.81 5.13 3.39
CA SER A 58 8.55 6.11 4.46
C SER A 58 7.11 6.62 4.44
N VAL A 59 6.53 6.82 3.26
CA VAL A 59 5.14 7.26 3.12
C VAL A 59 4.18 6.12 3.46
N ILE A 60 4.46 4.90 2.99
CA ILE A 60 3.64 3.72 3.30
C ILE A 60 3.62 3.46 4.82
N LYS A 61 4.78 3.53 5.47
CA LYS A 61 4.91 3.45 6.93
C LYS A 61 4.09 4.54 7.61
N ASN A 62 4.14 5.78 7.12
CA ASN A 62 3.37 6.88 7.70
C ASN A 62 1.87 6.65 7.55
N ILE A 63 1.40 6.10 6.42
CA ILE A 63 -0.02 5.73 6.25
C ILE A 63 -0.47 4.73 7.31
N CYS A 64 0.33 3.70 7.59
CA CYS A 64 0.05 2.76 8.69
C CYS A 64 0.03 3.46 10.05
N HIS A 65 1.01 4.33 10.31
CA HIS A 65 1.20 4.97 11.60
C HIS A 65 0.11 6.00 11.94
N ASN A 66 -0.28 6.84 10.98
CA ASN A 66 -1.20 7.94 11.21
C ASN A 66 -2.67 7.59 10.90
N GLY A 67 -2.97 6.35 10.52
CA GLY A 67 -4.33 5.91 10.23
C GLY A 67 -4.91 6.43 8.90
N SER A 68 -4.11 7.05 8.04
CA SER A 68 -4.60 7.65 6.79
C SER A 68 -5.18 6.62 5.81
N TYR A 69 -4.94 5.32 6.01
CA TYR A 69 -5.57 4.24 5.23
C TYR A 69 -7.11 4.21 5.34
N ASN A 70 -7.69 4.89 6.34
CA ASN A 70 -9.14 5.05 6.50
C ASN A 70 -9.71 6.23 5.69
N LEU A 71 -8.87 7.11 5.14
CA LEU A 71 -9.33 8.24 4.34
C LEU A 71 -9.74 7.75 2.94
N PRO A 72 -10.73 8.41 2.31
CA PRO A 72 -11.19 8.06 0.96
C PRO A 72 -10.03 8.00 -0.04
N VAL A 73 -10.14 7.08 -1.01
CA VAL A 73 -9.21 6.96 -2.14
C VAL A 73 -9.96 7.23 -3.45
N GLU A 74 -9.23 7.55 -4.52
CA GLU A 74 -9.87 7.90 -5.81
C GLU A 74 -10.67 6.74 -6.41
N PHE A 75 -10.29 5.49 -6.13
CA PHE A 75 -11.07 4.30 -6.51
C PHE A 75 -12.50 4.32 -5.97
N ASP A 76 -12.75 5.00 -4.85
CA ASP A 76 -14.08 5.08 -4.25
C ASP A 76 -14.97 6.11 -4.98
N LYS A 77 -14.38 7.05 -5.75
CA LYS A 77 -15.13 8.13 -6.39
C LYS A 77 -15.88 7.67 -7.63
N GLU A 78 -15.32 6.78 -8.45
CA GLU A 78 -16.01 6.25 -9.64
C GLU A 78 -17.29 5.47 -9.28
N ALA A 79 -17.30 4.78 -8.13
CA ALA A 79 -18.50 4.08 -7.65
C ALA A 79 -19.64 5.02 -7.22
N VAL A 80 -19.29 6.20 -6.67
CA VAL A 80 -20.27 7.17 -6.16
C VAL A 80 -20.92 7.98 -7.29
N TYR A 81 -20.21 8.21 -8.40
CA TYR A 81 -20.80 8.90 -9.56
C TYR A 81 -21.57 7.98 -10.53
N ALA A 82 -21.36 6.65 -10.45
CA ALA A 82 -22.08 5.69 -11.29
C ALA A 82 -23.47 5.28 -10.75
N THR A 83 -23.85 5.78 -9.56
CA THR A 83 -25.14 5.52 -8.91
C THR A 83 -26.00 6.78 -8.70
N ALA A 84 -25.59 7.92 -9.27
CA ALA A 84 -26.30 9.20 -9.20
C ALA A 84 -26.97 9.56 -10.53
#